data_AF-A0A075HM54-F1
#
_entry.id   AF-A0A075HM54-F1
#
_cell.length_a   1.000
_cell.length_b   1.000
_cell.length_c   1.000
_cell.angle_alpha   90.00
_cell.angle_beta   90.00
_cell.angle_gamma   90.00
#
_symmetry.space_group_name_H-M   'P 1'
#
loop_
_entity.id
_entity.type
_entity.pdbx_description
1 polymer ?
#
loop_
_entity_poly.entity_id
_entity_poly.type
_entity_poly.pdbx_seq_one_letter_code
_entity_poly.pdbx_strand_id
1 'polypeptide(L)'
;MFVYCKGSYITPLSYTYMGKKVNLYLDDDSLALWEQIPSGNRSGMIKQMLRDYTKSSSVNEQQQKIKRFETDINSLSAKRTKIEDEIAIKKDMLAKLRSGTNKLKIDKNEFWDFLVNKAKDAQKKQDIHHSYTGKSLYKIYSASNKKVNIENLRTGRTNSNFTKKTVELALQRLIDGGGKIPIGHFIPVKMHEYTVVALHPHLYEFDGHVHWSDVPVRPLTGDIIPDNRGDGFDGSKGVEYNDWEWIRVLVDNKPARCCTASPGWSGKIVIEWDEPNPRWPAMPGITTPSVIAVPTQFMTKYYYFDRPGKLTWGHDHEVMDILEFIQ
;
A
#
# COMPACT_ATOMS: atom_id res chain seq x y z
N MET A 1 -18.32 -2.07 -25.86
CA MET A 1 -19.52 -1.96 -25.00
C MET A 1 -20.71 -2.51 -25.78
N PHE A 2 -21.62 -3.20 -25.08
CA PHE A 2 -22.88 -3.83 -25.51
C PHE A 2 -22.84 -5.21 -26.21
N VAL A 3 -23.42 -6.16 -25.47
CA VAL A 3 -23.89 -7.49 -25.88
C VAL A 3 -25.35 -7.35 -26.29
N TYR A 4 -25.75 -7.92 -27.42
CA TYR A 4 -27.15 -8.18 -27.76
C TYR A 4 -27.30 -9.68 -28.04
N CYS A 5 -28.08 -10.38 -27.22
CA CYS A 5 -28.67 -11.67 -27.57
C CYS A 5 -30.18 -11.53 -27.48
N LYS A 6 -30.83 -11.49 -28.65
CA LYS A 6 -32.28 -11.67 -28.78
C LYS A 6 -32.56 -13.17 -28.63
N GLY A 7 -33.46 -13.51 -27.71
CA GLY A 7 -33.92 -14.88 -27.51
C GLY A 7 -34.76 -15.36 -28.69
N SER A 8 -34.56 -16.61 -29.08
CA SER A 8 -35.52 -17.42 -29.84
C SER A 8 -35.23 -18.90 -29.57
N TYR A 9 -36.21 -19.53 -28.92
CA TYR A 9 -36.59 -20.95 -28.85
C TYR A 9 -35.52 -22.05 -29.09
N ILE A 10 -35.29 -22.85 -28.04
CA ILE A 10 -34.48 -24.07 -28.04
C ILE A 10 -35.36 -25.26 -28.43
N THR A 11 -35.03 -25.90 -29.56
CA THR A 11 -35.20 -27.35 -29.75
C THR A 11 -33.93 -28.08 -29.26
N PRO A 12 -34.04 -29.23 -28.59
CA PRO A 12 -32.88 -29.93 -28.04
C PRO A 12 -32.27 -30.84 -29.11
N LEU A 13 -30.95 -30.80 -29.33
CA LEU A 13 -30.09 -31.96 -29.66
C LEU A 13 -28.63 -31.55 -29.96
N SER A 14 -27.73 -32.47 -29.60
CA SER A 14 -26.27 -32.47 -29.77
C SER A 14 -25.45 -31.70 -28.72
N TYR A 15 -24.96 -32.44 -27.73
CA TYR A 15 -23.76 -32.08 -26.97
C TYR A 15 -22.59 -32.04 -27.95
N THR A 16 -22.32 -30.88 -28.53
CA THR A 16 -21.04 -30.62 -29.20
C THR A 16 -20.00 -30.39 -28.11
N TYR A 17 -18.97 -31.23 -28.10
CA TYR A 17 -17.81 -31.09 -27.23
C TYR A 17 -17.13 -29.74 -27.51
N MET A 18 -17.49 -28.69 -26.77
CA MET A 18 -16.81 -27.40 -26.87
C MET A 18 -15.43 -27.55 -26.24
N GLY A 19 -14.39 -27.54 -27.07
CA GLY A 19 -12.99 -27.59 -26.63
C GLY A 19 -12.63 -26.45 -25.67
N LYS A 20 -11.54 -26.63 -24.93
CA LYS A 20 -11.04 -25.63 -23.95
C LYS A 20 -10.86 -24.26 -24.61
N LYS A 21 -11.54 -23.24 -24.07
CA LYS A 21 -11.45 -21.86 -24.56
C LYS A 21 -10.10 -21.25 -24.20
N VAL A 22 -9.45 -20.61 -25.18
CA VAL A 22 -8.17 -19.91 -25.02
C VAL A 22 -8.33 -18.50 -25.59
N ASN A 23 -7.76 -17.49 -24.93
CA ASN A 23 -7.79 -16.11 -25.41
C ASN A 23 -6.50 -15.81 -26.18
N LEU A 24 -6.63 -15.18 -27.34
CA LEU A 24 -5.53 -14.76 -28.19
C LEU A 24 -5.51 -13.23 -28.19
N TYR A 25 -4.34 -12.65 -27.93
CA TYR A 25 -4.15 -11.20 -27.94
C TYR A 25 -3.41 -10.83 -29.23
N LEU A 26 -3.91 -9.81 -29.92
CA LEU A 26 -3.35 -9.25 -31.14
C LEU A 26 -2.87 -7.83 -30.84
N ASP A 27 -1.77 -7.41 -31.47
CA ASP A 27 -1.41 -5.99 -31.55
C ASP A 27 -2.41 -5.21 -32.40
N ASP A 28 -2.35 -3.88 -32.35
CA ASP A 28 -3.34 -2.99 -32.96
C ASP A 28 -3.41 -3.14 -34.49
N ASP A 29 -2.26 -3.34 -35.15
CA ASP A 29 -2.19 -3.55 -36.60
C ASP A 29 -2.81 -4.90 -37.00
N SER A 30 -2.51 -5.95 -36.23
CA SER A 30 -3.08 -7.28 -36.42
C SER A 30 -4.57 -7.34 -36.08
N LEU A 31 -5.03 -6.52 -35.12
CA LEU A 31 -6.44 -6.38 -34.77
C LEU A 31 -7.22 -5.71 -35.92
N ALA A 32 -6.65 -4.68 -36.54
CA ALA A 32 -7.24 -4.03 -37.70
C ALA A 32 -7.42 -5.00 -38.88
N LEU A 33 -6.43 -5.87 -39.12
CA LEU A 33 -6.52 -6.95 -40.11
C LEU A 33 -7.55 -8.03 -39.71
N TRP A 34 -7.61 -8.37 -38.42
CA TRP A 34 -8.56 -9.34 -37.89
C TRP A 34 -10.02 -8.89 -38.05
N GLU A 35 -10.28 -7.60 -37.89
CA GLU A 35 -11.61 -7.02 -38.04
C GLU A 35 -12.14 -7.07 -39.48
N GLN A 36 -11.24 -7.07 -40.47
CA GLN A 36 -11.58 -7.20 -41.90
C GLN A 36 -12.04 -8.62 -42.28
N ILE A 37 -11.77 -9.63 -41.45
CA ILE A 37 -12.18 -11.01 -41.71
C ILE A 37 -13.63 -11.21 -41.27
N PRO A 38 -14.52 -11.78 -42.11
CA PRO A 38 -15.90 -12.11 -41.72
C PRO A 38 -15.95 -13.02 -40.49
N SER A 39 -16.82 -12.69 -39.52
CA SER A 39 -16.89 -13.36 -38.22
C SER A 39 -17.11 -14.88 -38.30
N GLY A 40 -17.86 -15.36 -39.30
CA GLY A 40 -18.08 -16.79 -39.55
C GLY A 40 -16.82 -17.55 -39.99
N ASN A 41 -15.85 -16.86 -40.59
CA ASN A 41 -14.65 -17.47 -41.19
C ASN A 41 -13.43 -17.43 -40.27
N ARG A 42 -13.42 -16.52 -39.28
CA ARG A 42 -12.34 -16.33 -38.29
C ARG A 42 -11.93 -17.63 -37.59
N SER A 43 -12.92 -18.41 -37.14
CA SER A 43 -12.66 -19.66 -36.41
C SER A 43 -12.10 -20.77 -37.31
N GLY A 44 -12.54 -20.83 -38.58
CA GLY A 44 -12.02 -21.77 -39.57
C GLY A 44 -10.58 -21.44 -39.96
N MET A 45 -10.28 -20.16 -40.16
CA MET A 45 -8.94 -19.68 -40.51
C MET A 45 -7.91 -19.98 -39.42
N ILE A 46 -8.22 -19.71 -38.15
CA ILE A 46 -7.34 -20.05 -37.03
C ILE A 46 -7.12 -21.57 -36.96
N LYS A 47 -8.17 -22.38 -37.09
CA LYS A 47 -8.04 -23.85 -37.05
C LYS A 47 -7.16 -24.38 -38.18
N GLN A 48 -7.30 -23.80 -39.38
CA GLN A 48 -6.52 -24.20 -40.54
C GLN A 48 -5.06 -23.77 -40.38
N MET A 49 -4.78 -22.53 -39.99
CA MET A 49 -3.42 -22.06 -39.68
C MET A 49 -2.76 -22.88 -38.57
N LEU A 50 -3.48 -23.24 -37.50
CA LEU A 50 -2.94 -24.09 -36.44
C LEU A 50 -2.62 -25.51 -36.95
N ARG A 51 -3.46 -26.08 -37.81
CA ARG A 51 -3.22 -27.40 -38.45
C ARG A 51 -2.05 -27.35 -39.41
N ASP A 52 -1.95 -26.30 -40.21
CA ASP A 52 -0.88 -26.15 -41.19
C ASP A 52 0.44 -25.83 -40.48
N TYR A 53 0.42 -25.06 -39.39
CA TYR A 53 1.57 -24.85 -38.52
C TYR A 53 2.02 -26.14 -37.81
N THR A 54 1.09 -26.98 -37.35
CA THR A 54 1.43 -28.28 -36.74
C THR A 54 1.88 -29.33 -37.75
N LYS A 55 1.46 -29.24 -39.02
CA LYS A 55 1.92 -30.11 -40.10
C LYS A 55 3.27 -29.67 -40.69
N SER A 56 3.53 -28.36 -40.75
CA SER A 56 4.77 -27.78 -41.29
C SER A 56 5.89 -27.67 -40.26
N SER A 57 5.53 -27.58 -38.98
CA SER A 57 6.51 -27.66 -37.91
C SER A 57 6.75 -29.12 -37.56
N SER A 58 7.89 -29.68 -37.97
CA SER A 58 8.55 -30.71 -37.15
C SER A 58 8.91 -30.06 -35.82
N VAL A 59 7.92 -29.83 -34.94
CA VAL A 59 8.20 -29.25 -33.63
C VAL A 59 9.04 -30.28 -32.91
N ASN A 60 10.34 -30.00 -32.81
CA ASN A 60 11.28 -30.89 -32.16
C ASN A 60 10.78 -31.10 -30.73
N GLU A 61 10.30 -32.30 -30.40
CA GLU A 61 9.78 -32.61 -29.07
C GLU A 61 10.77 -32.22 -27.97
N GLN A 62 12.07 -32.27 -28.27
CA GLN A 62 13.12 -31.78 -27.39
C GLN A 62 13.00 -30.28 -27.10
N GLN A 63 12.71 -29.42 -28.08
CA GLN A 63 12.54 -27.98 -27.85
C GLN A 63 11.31 -27.66 -26.99
N GLN A 64 10.21 -28.41 -27.15
CA GLN A 64 9.06 -28.27 -26.24
C GLN A 64 9.38 -28.72 -24.82
N LYS A 65 10.12 -29.84 -24.66
CA LYS A 65 10.57 -30.33 -23.36
C LYS A 65 11.53 -29.34 -22.70
N ILE A 66 12.48 -28.78 -23.44
CA ILE A 66 13.41 -27.74 -22.97
C ILE A 66 12.63 -26.52 -22.44
N LYS A 67 11.71 -25.95 -23.25
CA LYS A 67 10.93 -24.78 -22.83
C LYS A 67 10.06 -25.05 -21.60
N ARG A 68 9.51 -26.28 -21.46
CA ARG A 68 8.79 -26.70 -20.25
C ARG A 68 9.72 -26.75 -19.04
N PHE A 69 10.88 -27.40 -19.17
CA PHE A 69 11.85 -27.46 -18.07
C PHE A 69 12.40 -26.09 -17.69
N GLU A 70 12.65 -25.19 -18.64
CA GLU A 70 13.01 -23.79 -18.34
C GLU A 70 11.92 -23.07 -17.56
N THR A 71 10.65 -23.25 -17.94
CA THR A 71 9.51 -22.69 -17.22
C THR A 71 9.41 -23.27 -15.81
N ASP A 72 9.63 -24.58 -15.66
CA ASP A 72 9.61 -25.26 -14.36
C ASP A 72 10.78 -24.82 -13.48
N ILE A 73 11.98 -24.67 -14.03
CA ILE A 73 13.16 -24.13 -13.34
C ILE A 73 12.87 -22.71 -12.86
N ASN A 74 12.31 -21.85 -13.70
CA ASN A 74 11.95 -20.48 -13.32
C ASN A 74 10.86 -20.44 -12.24
N SER A 75 9.89 -21.36 -12.30
CA SER A 75 8.85 -21.50 -11.29
C SER A 75 9.42 -21.99 -9.95
N LEU A 76 10.33 -22.97 -9.99
CA LEU A 76 10.99 -23.53 -8.82
C LEU A 76 11.99 -22.55 -8.20
N SER A 77 12.74 -21.80 -9.02
CA SER A 77 13.64 -20.75 -8.53
C SER A 77 12.86 -19.65 -7.83
N ALA A 78 11.75 -19.18 -8.41
CA ALA A 78 10.87 -18.20 -7.77
C ALA A 78 10.26 -18.73 -6.46
N LYS A 79 9.90 -20.02 -6.37
CA LYS A 79 9.46 -20.65 -5.12
C LYS A 79 10.57 -20.72 -4.09
N ARG A 80 11.79 -21.07 -4.51
CA ARG A 80 12.96 -21.12 -3.64
C ARG A 80 13.24 -19.75 -3.02
N THR A 81 13.27 -18.68 -3.83
CA THR A 81 13.47 -17.31 -3.33
C THR A 81 12.42 -16.95 -2.28
N LYS A 82 11.14 -17.22 -2.54
CA LYS A 82 10.07 -16.99 -1.55
C LYS A 82 10.27 -17.73 -0.23
N ILE A 83 10.70 -18.99 -0.31
CA ILE A 83 10.98 -19.80 0.90
C ILE A 83 12.20 -19.25 1.64
N GLU A 84 13.25 -18.83 0.92
CA GLU A 84 14.44 -18.21 1.51
C GLU A 84 14.09 -16.89 2.22
N ASP A 85 13.24 -16.06 1.63
CA ASP A 85 12.71 -14.84 2.24
C ASP A 85 11.90 -15.15 3.52
N GLU A 86 11.01 -16.15 3.46
CA GLU A 86 10.23 -16.60 4.63
C GLU A 86 11.13 -17.12 5.76
N ILE A 87 12.19 -17.86 5.42
CA ILE A 87 13.18 -18.34 6.39
C ILE A 87 13.91 -17.15 7.04
N ALA A 88 14.33 -16.15 6.25
CA ALA A 88 15.00 -14.96 6.76
C ALA A 88 14.12 -14.19 7.75
N ILE A 89 12.86 -13.97 7.41
CA ILE A 89 11.87 -13.30 8.29
C ILE A 89 11.68 -14.09 9.58
N LYS A 90 11.51 -15.42 9.50
CA LYS A 90 11.34 -16.27 10.69
C LYS A 90 12.59 -16.27 11.58
N LYS A 91 13.79 -16.21 11.00
CA LYS A 91 15.04 -16.09 11.76
C LYS A 91 15.12 -14.77 12.51
N ASP A 92 14.74 -13.65 11.88
CA ASP A 92 14.66 -12.33 12.53
C ASP A 92 13.65 -12.33 13.68
N MET A 93 12.44 -12.83 13.46
CA MET A 93 11.41 -12.97 14.50
C MET A 93 11.90 -13.83 15.66
N LEU A 94 12.56 -14.96 15.37
CA LEU A 94 13.12 -15.84 16.40
C LEU A 94 14.21 -15.14 17.21
N ALA A 95 15.06 -14.33 16.56
CA ALA A 95 16.09 -13.55 17.25
C ALA A 95 15.46 -12.53 18.21
N LYS A 96 14.43 -11.80 17.78
CA LYS A 96 13.67 -10.84 18.61
C LYS A 96 12.95 -11.49 19.78
N LEU A 97 12.35 -12.67 19.56
CA LEU A 97 11.74 -13.45 20.64
C LEU A 97 12.79 -13.92 21.67
N ARG A 98 13.96 -14.36 21.21
CA ARG A 98 15.06 -14.82 22.07
C ARG A 98 15.72 -13.69 22.85
N SER A 99 15.79 -12.48 22.30
CA SER A 99 16.39 -11.33 22.98
C SER A 99 15.52 -10.78 24.12
N GLY A 100 14.31 -11.32 24.33
CA GLY A 100 13.44 -10.94 25.45
C GLY A 100 12.98 -9.48 25.40
N THR A 101 13.15 -8.81 24.26
CA THR A 101 12.97 -7.36 24.11
C THR A 101 11.52 -6.98 23.78
N ASN A 102 10.65 -7.96 23.53
CA ASN A 102 9.24 -7.72 23.21
C ASN A 102 8.44 -7.33 24.46
N LYS A 103 8.53 -6.04 24.82
CA LYS A 103 7.64 -5.39 25.81
C LYS A 103 6.27 -5.04 25.24
N LEU A 104 6.08 -5.16 23.93
CA LEU A 104 4.82 -4.80 23.28
C LEU A 104 3.68 -5.69 23.79
N LYS A 105 2.73 -5.05 24.47
CA LYS A 105 1.50 -5.68 24.96
C LYS A 105 0.32 -4.99 24.30
N ILE A 106 -0.43 -5.75 23.51
CA ILE A 106 -1.66 -5.28 22.88
C ILE A 106 -2.80 -6.15 23.41
N ASP A 107 -3.81 -5.54 24.01
CA ASP A 107 -5.03 -6.25 24.36
C ASP A 107 -5.82 -6.57 23.09
N LYS A 108 -5.90 -7.86 22.77
CA LYS A 108 -6.54 -8.35 21.53
C LYS A 108 -8.05 -8.17 21.54
N ASN A 109 -8.69 -8.19 22.71
CA ASN A 109 -10.14 -8.00 22.83
C ASN A 109 -10.48 -6.53 22.63
N GLU A 110 -9.78 -5.64 23.33
CA GLU A 110 -9.96 -4.20 23.19
C GLU A 110 -9.69 -3.74 21.77
N PHE A 111 -8.60 -4.24 21.15
CA PHE A 111 -8.28 -3.96 19.76
C PHE A 111 -9.43 -4.37 18.82
N TRP A 112 -9.99 -5.57 18.99
CA TRP A 112 -11.08 -6.05 18.15
C TRP A 112 -12.35 -5.21 18.31
N ASP A 113 -12.72 -4.88 19.55
CA ASP A 113 -13.93 -4.11 19.83
C ASP A 113 -13.80 -2.68 19.28
N PHE A 114 -12.63 -2.05 19.46
CA PHE A 114 -12.30 -0.77 18.84
C PHE A 114 -12.42 -0.85 17.31
N LEU A 115 -11.78 -1.85 16.70
CA LEU A 115 -11.76 -2.03 15.24
C LEU A 115 -13.18 -2.20 14.67
N VAL A 116 -14.04 -2.98 15.34
CA VAL A 116 -15.43 -3.17 14.91
C VAL A 116 -16.22 -1.87 15.03
N ASN A 117 -16.02 -1.09 16.09
CA ASN A 117 -16.68 0.20 16.26
C ASN A 117 -16.25 1.19 15.17
N LYS A 118 -14.94 1.30 14.91
CA LYS A 118 -14.42 2.10 13.78
C LYS A 118 -14.93 1.62 12.43
N ALA A 119 -15.02 0.31 12.20
CA ALA A 119 -15.58 -0.22 10.97
C ALA A 119 -17.07 0.14 10.79
N LYS A 120 -17.86 0.12 11.87
CA LYS A 120 -19.27 0.57 11.85
C LYS A 120 -19.39 2.06 11.54
N ASP A 121 -18.51 2.89 12.11
CA ASP A 121 -18.49 4.32 11.83
C ASP A 121 -18.08 4.62 10.39
N ALA A 122 -17.01 3.97 9.91
CA ALA A 122 -16.55 4.07 8.53
C ALA A 122 -17.64 3.62 7.54
N GLN A 123 -18.39 2.56 7.86
CA GLN A 123 -19.54 2.13 7.06
C GLN A 123 -20.62 3.22 6.97
N LYS A 124 -20.98 3.85 8.10
CA LYS A 124 -22.00 4.92 8.13
C LYS A 124 -21.57 6.15 7.34
N LYS A 125 -20.30 6.54 7.46
CA LYS A 125 -19.72 7.71 6.78
C LYS A 125 -19.37 7.45 5.31
N GLN A 126 -19.40 6.19 4.88
CA GLN A 126 -18.89 5.76 3.57
C GLN A 126 -17.41 6.14 3.39
N ASP A 127 -16.62 6.02 4.46
CA ASP A 127 -15.19 6.34 4.43
C ASP A 127 -14.47 5.42 3.44
N ILE A 128 -13.59 6.01 2.64
CA ILE A 128 -12.80 5.31 1.62
C ILE A 128 -11.34 5.28 2.06
N HIS A 129 -10.73 4.11 1.99
CA HIS A 129 -9.31 3.92 2.25
C HIS A 129 -8.61 3.24 1.06
N HIS A 130 -7.29 3.36 1.03
CA HIS A 130 -6.46 3.00 -0.12
C HIS A 130 -5.62 1.75 0.18
N SER A 131 -5.26 1.01 -0.87
CA SER A 131 -4.09 0.12 -0.81
C SER A 131 -2.82 0.94 -0.56
N TYR A 132 -1.76 0.34 -0.01
CA TYR A 132 -0.47 1.03 0.18
C TYR A 132 0.10 1.66 -1.11
N THR A 133 -0.20 1.07 -2.28
CA THR A 133 0.19 1.62 -3.59
C THR A 133 -0.69 2.77 -4.10
N GLY A 134 -1.80 3.09 -3.42
CA GLY A 134 -2.83 4.03 -3.90
C GLY A 134 -3.72 3.50 -5.03
N LYS A 135 -3.33 2.44 -5.74
CA LYS A 135 -4.01 1.94 -6.96
C LYS A 135 -5.39 1.32 -6.76
N SER A 136 -5.76 0.97 -5.53
CA SER A 136 -7.05 0.35 -5.21
C SER A 136 -7.71 1.05 -4.04
N LEU A 137 -9.02 1.22 -4.15
CA LEU A 137 -9.89 1.87 -3.17
C LEU A 137 -10.83 0.84 -2.56
N TYR A 138 -11.03 0.96 -1.25
CA TYR A 138 -11.86 0.07 -0.46
C TYR A 138 -12.76 0.89 0.46
N LYS A 139 -13.87 0.28 0.87
CA LYS A 139 -14.73 0.79 1.95
C LYS A 139 -15.32 -0.37 2.75
N ILE A 140 -15.87 -0.07 3.91
CA ILE A 140 -16.57 -1.06 4.72
C ILE A 140 -17.97 -1.30 4.14
N TYR A 141 -18.22 -2.52 3.69
CA TYR A 141 -19.53 -2.94 3.19
C TYR A 141 -20.51 -3.20 4.34
N SER A 142 -20.06 -3.97 5.35
CA SER A 142 -20.81 -4.20 6.57
C SER A 142 -19.92 -4.64 7.73
N ALA A 143 -20.24 -4.18 8.94
CA ALA A 143 -19.51 -4.52 10.15
C ALA A 143 -20.43 -5.14 11.22
N SER A 144 -19.97 -6.23 11.83
CA SER A 144 -20.64 -6.92 12.93
C SER A 144 -19.59 -7.37 13.96
N ASN A 145 -20.02 -7.70 15.18
CA ASN A 145 -19.10 -8.17 16.22
C ASN A 145 -18.37 -9.48 15.84
N LYS A 146 -18.86 -10.22 14.84
CA LYS A 146 -18.26 -11.49 14.36
C LYS A 146 -17.30 -11.29 13.19
N LYS A 147 -17.62 -10.37 12.28
CA LYS A 147 -16.88 -10.15 11.02
C LYS A 147 -17.08 -8.75 10.46
N VAL A 148 -16.07 -8.30 9.73
CA VAL A 148 -16.07 -7.06 8.93
C VAL A 148 -15.92 -7.44 7.46
N ASN A 149 -16.85 -6.98 6.62
CA ASN A 149 -16.87 -7.21 5.18
C ASN A 149 -16.41 -5.95 4.44
N ILE A 150 -15.58 -6.13 3.42
CA ILE A 150 -14.92 -5.07 2.68
C ILE A 150 -15.41 -5.09 1.24
N GLU A 151 -15.68 -3.91 0.70
CA GLU A 151 -15.98 -3.72 -0.71
C GLU A 151 -14.74 -3.22 -1.47
N ASN A 152 -14.45 -3.84 -2.61
CA ASN A 152 -13.48 -3.31 -3.57
C ASN A 152 -14.19 -2.41 -4.58
N LEU A 153 -13.94 -1.10 -4.52
CA LEU A 153 -14.66 -0.13 -5.36
C LEU A 153 -14.38 -0.30 -6.86
N ARG A 154 -13.23 -0.87 -7.24
CA ARG A 154 -12.90 -1.12 -8.64
C ARG A 154 -13.66 -2.30 -9.24
N THR A 155 -13.98 -3.32 -8.43
CA THR A 155 -14.59 -4.57 -8.91
C THR A 155 -16.01 -4.81 -8.40
N GLY A 156 -16.50 -4.00 -7.46
CA GLY A 156 -17.79 -4.16 -6.80
C GLY A 156 -17.89 -5.40 -5.91
N ARG A 157 -16.80 -6.12 -5.67
CA ARG A 157 -16.80 -7.35 -4.85
C ARG A 157 -16.93 -7.01 -3.38
N THR A 158 -17.87 -7.66 -2.69
CA THR A 158 -18.21 -7.45 -1.26
C THR A 158 -18.02 -8.69 -0.39
N ASN A 159 -17.51 -9.79 -0.97
CA ASN A 159 -17.36 -11.08 -0.29
C ASN A 159 -16.06 -11.20 0.54
N SER A 160 -15.15 -10.22 0.46
CA SER A 160 -13.92 -10.22 1.25
C SER A 160 -14.23 -9.84 2.68
N ASN A 161 -13.77 -10.63 3.65
CA ASN A 161 -14.06 -10.38 5.05
C ASN A 161 -12.99 -10.97 5.98
N PHE A 162 -12.85 -10.35 7.15
CA PHE A 162 -12.01 -10.86 8.23
C PHE A 162 -12.79 -10.98 9.54
N THR A 163 -12.30 -11.84 10.43
CA THR A 163 -12.92 -12.14 11.73
C THR A 163 -11.97 -11.82 12.87
N LYS A 164 -12.45 -11.87 14.11
CA LYS A 164 -11.64 -11.71 15.32
C LYS A 164 -10.38 -12.60 15.31
N LYS A 165 -10.54 -13.88 14.97
CA LYS A 165 -9.43 -14.85 14.89
C LYS A 165 -8.34 -14.42 13.89
N THR A 166 -8.74 -13.81 12.76
CA THR A 166 -7.79 -13.28 11.77
C THR A 166 -6.96 -12.15 12.36
N VAL A 167 -7.60 -11.24 13.09
CA VAL A 167 -6.96 -10.09 13.73
C VAL A 167 -6.07 -10.53 14.90
N GLU A 168 -6.54 -11.44 15.76
CA GLU A 168 -5.75 -11.98 16.88
C GLU A 168 -4.45 -12.63 16.42
N LEU A 169 -4.48 -13.36 15.30
CA LEU A 169 -3.30 -13.97 14.70
C LEU A 169 -2.35 -12.90 14.12
N ALA A 170 -2.90 -11.87 13.49
CA ALA A 170 -2.13 -10.75 12.96
C ALA A 170 -1.42 -9.99 14.09
N LEU A 171 -2.13 -9.68 15.18
CA LEU A 171 -1.58 -9.04 16.37
C LEU A 171 -0.51 -9.90 17.03
N GLN A 172 -0.71 -11.22 17.11
CA GLN A 172 0.34 -12.10 17.64
C GLN A 172 1.63 -12.00 16.81
N ARG A 173 1.52 -12.01 15.48
CA ARG A 173 2.70 -11.87 14.61
C ARG A 173 3.37 -10.52 14.75
N LEU A 174 2.60 -9.46 14.94
CA LEU A 174 3.12 -8.11 15.18
C LEU A 174 3.86 -8.04 16.53
N ILE A 175 3.30 -8.63 17.58
CA ILE A 175 3.93 -8.75 18.90
C ILE A 175 5.22 -9.56 18.79
N ASP A 176 5.18 -10.73 18.13
CA ASP A 176 6.36 -11.59 17.93
C ASP A 176 7.45 -10.86 17.14
N GLY A 177 7.06 -10.04 16.16
CA GLY A 177 7.95 -9.18 15.36
C GLY A 177 8.46 -7.93 16.09
N GLY A 178 8.08 -7.71 17.35
CA GLY A 178 8.48 -6.57 18.16
C GLY A 178 7.86 -5.25 17.72
N GLY A 179 6.64 -5.28 17.21
CA GLY A 179 5.92 -4.10 16.71
C GLY A 179 6.24 -3.74 15.27
N LYS A 180 7.03 -4.55 14.55
CA LYS A 180 7.34 -4.37 13.12
C LYS A 180 7.25 -5.70 12.37
N ILE A 181 6.50 -5.72 11.28
CA ILE A 181 6.36 -6.92 10.43
C ILE A 181 6.26 -6.56 8.94
N PRO A 182 6.84 -7.34 8.02
CA PRO A 182 6.70 -7.08 6.59
C PRO A 182 5.24 -7.11 6.11
N ILE A 183 4.92 -6.29 5.11
CA ILE A 183 3.62 -6.29 4.43
C ILE A 183 3.32 -7.69 3.86
N GLY A 184 2.07 -8.14 3.99
CA GLY A 184 1.62 -9.48 3.62
C GLY A 184 1.92 -10.55 4.67
N HIS A 185 2.79 -10.28 5.65
CA HIS A 185 3.02 -11.16 6.79
C HIS A 185 2.17 -10.79 8.01
N PHE A 186 1.70 -9.54 8.11
CA PHE A 186 0.70 -9.18 9.13
C PHE A 186 -0.60 -9.92 8.86
N ILE A 187 -1.23 -9.69 7.70
CA ILE A 187 -2.39 -10.45 7.22
C ILE A 187 -2.16 -10.90 5.77
N PRO A 188 -2.18 -12.22 5.46
CA PRO A 188 -1.85 -12.73 4.12
C PRO A 188 -2.74 -12.20 3.01
N VAL A 189 -4.00 -11.90 3.34
CA VAL A 189 -4.93 -11.29 2.40
C VAL A 189 -4.73 -9.77 2.43
N LYS A 190 -4.05 -9.25 1.41
CA LYS A 190 -3.69 -7.83 1.24
C LYS A 190 -4.83 -6.85 1.58
N MET A 191 -6.03 -7.06 1.04
CA MET A 191 -7.18 -6.18 1.29
C MET A 191 -7.57 -6.12 2.78
N HIS A 192 -7.45 -7.24 3.49
CA HIS A 192 -7.73 -7.30 4.93
C HIS A 192 -6.65 -6.53 5.69
N GLU A 193 -5.38 -6.71 5.32
CA GLU A 193 -4.26 -5.96 5.90
C GLU A 193 -4.45 -4.46 5.78
N TYR A 194 -4.70 -3.97 4.55
CA TYR A 194 -4.93 -2.56 4.26
C TYR A 194 -6.07 -1.98 5.09
N THR A 195 -7.14 -2.76 5.26
CA THR A 195 -8.31 -2.32 6.01
C THR A 195 -8.05 -2.26 7.51
N VAL A 196 -7.39 -3.28 8.08
CA VAL A 196 -7.08 -3.28 9.51
C VAL A 196 -6.13 -2.13 9.85
N VAL A 197 -5.10 -1.91 9.03
CA VAL A 197 -4.15 -0.80 9.21
C VAL A 197 -4.84 0.56 9.05
N ALA A 198 -5.70 0.74 8.05
CA ALA A 198 -6.41 2.00 7.86
C ALA A 198 -7.41 2.35 8.98
N LEU A 199 -7.97 1.34 9.67
CA LEU A 199 -8.99 1.55 10.70
C LEU A 199 -8.41 1.76 12.11
N HIS A 200 -7.17 1.33 12.36
CA HIS A 200 -6.60 1.35 13.71
C HIS A 200 -5.49 2.40 13.83
N PRO A 201 -5.63 3.41 14.72
CA PRO A 201 -4.72 4.55 14.75
C PRO A 201 -3.31 4.20 15.23
N HIS A 202 -3.12 3.09 15.94
CA HIS A 202 -1.77 2.64 16.32
C HIS A 202 -1.05 1.83 15.23
N LEU A 203 -1.71 1.55 14.09
CA LEU A 203 -1.11 0.82 12.98
C LEU A 203 -0.86 1.76 11.81
N TYR A 204 0.32 1.63 11.21
CA TYR A 204 0.64 2.34 9.98
C TYR A 204 1.61 1.54 9.12
N GLU A 205 1.66 1.88 7.84
CA GLU A 205 2.62 1.31 6.89
C GLU A 205 3.79 2.26 6.73
N PHE A 206 5.01 1.72 6.77
CA PHE A 206 6.23 2.46 6.49
C PHE A 206 7.32 1.51 5.99
N ASP A 207 7.97 1.90 4.89
CA ASP A 207 9.10 1.18 4.29
C ASP A 207 8.82 -0.32 4.07
N GLY A 208 7.66 -0.64 3.50
CA GLY A 208 7.32 -2.04 3.19
C GLY A 208 6.94 -2.89 4.42
N HIS A 209 6.75 -2.26 5.58
CA HIS A 209 6.40 -2.91 6.84
C HIS A 209 5.16 -2.28 7.48
N VAL A 210 4.40 -3.09 8.22
CA VAL A 210 3.39 -2.62 9.18
C VAL A 210 4.06 -2.43 10.53
N HIS A 211 3.83 -1.27 11.14
CA HIS A 211 4.38 -0.89 12.43
C HIS A 211 3.28 -0.64 13.46
N TRP A 212 3.61 -0.86 14.72
CA TRP A 212 2.85 -0.40 15.88
C TRP A 212 3.47 0.90 16.41
N SER A 213 2.63 1.90 16.70
CA SER A 213 3.00 3.10 17.44
C SER A 213 2.37 3.07 18.83
N ASP A 214 3.10 3.46 19.87
CA ASP A 214 2.55 3.58 21.23
C ASP A 214 1.59 4.78 21.37
N VAL A 215 1.69 5.75 20.46
CA VAL A 215 0.77 6.88 20.34
C VAL A 215 -0.13 6.72 19.10
N PRO A 216 -1.41 7.12 19.16
CA PRO A 216 -2.28 7.01 18.00
C PRO A 216 -1.82 7.98 16.90
N VAL A 217 -1.80 7.52 15.66
CA VAL A 217 -1.36 8.26 14.48
C VAL A 217 -2.39 8.20 13.35
N ARG A 218 -2.33 9.17 12.43
CA ARG A 218 -3.06 9.13 11.16
C ARG A 218 -2.22 9.73 10.02
N PRO A 219 -2.49 9.36 8.75
CA PRO A 219 -1.85 10.03 7.61
C PRO A 219 -2.10 11.54 7.63
N LEU A 220 -1.04 12.34 7.55
CA LEU A 220 -1.14 13.80 7.55
C LEU A 220 -1.69 14.30 6.20
N THR A 221 -2.58 15.28 6.23
CA THR A 221 -3.04 16.00 5.03
C THR A 221 -2.57 17.45 5.09
N GLY A 222 -2.36 18.09 3.93
CA GLY A 222 -1.77 19.44 3.89
C GLY A 222 -2.66 20.54 4.46
N ASP A 223 -3.97 20.33 4.48
CA ASP A 223 -5.01 21.26 4.95
C ASP A 223 -5.11 21.38 6.48
N ILE A 224 -4.53 20.43 7.21
CA ILE A 224 -4.52 20.42 8.69
C ILE A 224 -3.21 20.96 9.27
N ILE A 225 -2.26 21.36 8.41
CA ILE A 225 -1.00 21.93 8.86
C ILE A 225 -1.23 23.41 9.20
N PRO A 226 -0.96 23.85 10.43
CA PRO A 226 -1.16 25.24 10.83
C PRO A 226 -0.16 26.18 10.14
N ASP A 227 -0.64 27.37 9.80
CA ASP A 227 0.20 28.49 9.36
C ASP A 227 0.91 29.12 10.55
N ASN A 228 2.24 29.11 10.51
CA ASN A 228 3.07 29.89 11.41
C ASN A 228 2.86 31.38 11.10
N ARG A 229 2.41 32.14 12.11
CA ARG A 229 2.16 33.59 12.06
C ARG A 229 3.28 34.44 12.69
N GLY A 230 4.35 33.80 13.17
CA GLY A 230 5.48 34.50 13.79
C GLY A 230 6.34 35.26 12.78
N ASP A 231 6.95 36.36 13.22
CA ASP A 231 7.82 37.19 12.38
C ASP A 231 9.10 36.42 12.01
N GLY A 232 9.12 35.87 10.79
CA GLY A 232 10.34 35.64 10.02
C GLY A 232 11.26 34.50 10.45
N PHE A 233 11.41 33.53 9.55
CA PHE A 233 12.58 32.63 9.48
C PHE A 233 13.85 33.34 8.97
N ASP A 234 13.94 34.67 9.09
CA ASP A 234 14.99 35.51 8.48
C ASP A 234 16.28 35.56 9.30
N GLY A 235 16.38 34.75 10.36
CA GLY A 235 17.53 34.77 11.27
C GLY A 235 17.55 36.01 12.16
N SER A 236 16.48 36.82 12.19
CA SER A 236 16.33 37.86 13.20
C SER A 236 16.11 37.21 14.56
N LYS A 237 16.94 37.63 15.52
CA LYS A 237 16.94 37.11 16.88
C LYS A 237 15.64 37.49 17.58
N GLY A 238 15.05 36.53 18.30
CA GLY A 238 14.21 36.85 19.46
C GLY A 238 12.77 36.38 19.45
N VAL A 239 12.28 35.69 18.41
CA VAL A 239 11.01 34.98 18.52
C VAL A 239 11.28 33.61 19.13
N GLU A 240 10.81 33.39 20.36
CA GLU A 240 10.85 32.06 20.95
C GLU A 240 9.99 31.11 20.10
N TYR A 241 10.47 29.89 19.88
CA TYR A 241 9.75 28.82 19.17
C TYR A 241 8.35 28.51 19.74
N ASN A 242 8.05 29.04 20.93
CA ASN A 242 6.80 28.88 21.66
C ASN A 242 5.60 29.58 21.00
N ASP A 243 5.83 30.57 20.11
CA ASP A 243 4.77 31.28 19.39
C ASP A 243 4.32 30.59 18.08
N TRP A 244 4.90 29.43 17.76
CA TRP A 244 4.62 28.72 16.52
C TRP A 244 3.61 27.60 16.78
N GLU A 245 2.48 27.62 16.08
CA GLU A 245 1.56 26.48 16.06
C GLU A 245 2.24 25.33 15.31
N TRP A 246 2.72 24.34 16.06
CA TRP A 246 3.32 23.13 15.50
C TRP A 246 2.38 21.95 15.71
N ILE A 247 2.29 21.09 14.71
CA ILE A 247 1.73 19.75 14.88
C ILE A 247 2.85 18.74 15.10
N ARG A 248 2.61 17.76 15.97
CA ARG A 248 3.55 16.67 16.23
C ARG A 248 3.30 15.54 15.22
N VAL A 249 4.37 15.05 14.60
CA VAL A 249 4.30 14.10 13.50
C VAL A 249 5.38 13.01 13.60
N LEU A 250 5.20 11.90 12.88
CA LEU A 250 6.27 10.99 12.47
C LEU A 250 6.62 11.30 11.02
N VAL A 251 7.89 11.60 10.74
CA VAL A 251 8.42 11.75 9.38
C VAL A 251 9.43 10.64 9.13
N ASP A 252 9.13 9.78 8.15
CA ASP A 252 9.90 8.57 7.86
C ASP A 252 10.17 7.72 9.13
N ASN A 253 9.12 7.53 9.94
CA ASN A 253 9.14 6.84 11.23
C ASN A 253 10.10 7.48 12.28
N LYS A 254 10.29 8.79 12.22
CA LYS A 254 11.02 9.55 13.25
C LYS A 254 10.16 10.67 13.82
N PRO A 255 10.10 10.84 15.15
CA PRO A 255 9.39 11.95 15.77
C PRO A 255 9.91 13.30 15.25
N ALA A 256 8.97 14.16 14.90
CA ALA A 256 9.22 15.48 14.37
C ALA A 256 8.05 16.43 14.67
N ARG A 257 8.25 17.70 14.32
CA ARG A 257 7.25 18.76 14.34
C ARG A 257 7.13 19.34 12.93
N CYS A 258 5.91 19.69 12.54
CA CYS A 258 5.62 20.25 11.22
C CYS A 258 4.74 21.50 11.32
N CYS A 259 5.00 22.50 10.47
CA CYS A 259 4.14 23.67 10.25
C CYS A 259 4.34 24.22 8.83
N THR A 260 3.45 25.12 8.38
CA THR A 260 3.68 25.97 7.21
C THR A 260 4.21 27.33 7.64
N ALA A 261 5.08 27.99 6.86
CA ALA A 261 5.64 29.31 7.21
C ALA A 261 4.98 30.48 6.45
N SER A 262 4.60 31.57 7.14
CA SER A 262 4.53 32.94 6.56
C SER A 262 4.59 34.08 7.58
N PRO A 263 5.54 35.02 7.39
CA PRO A 263 5.23 36.17 6.54
C PRO A 263 6.34 36.49 5.52
N GLY A 264 5.93 36.87 4.30
CA GLY A 264 6.81 37.51 3.32
C GLY A 264 6.82 36.85 1.94
N TRP A 265 7.23 35.58 1.80
CA TRP A 265 7.43 34.95 0.48
C TRP A 265 7.15 33.45 0.46
N SER A 266 6.06 33.06 -0.23
CA SER A 266 5.62 31.70 -0.65
C SER A 266 5.57 30.63 0.45
N GLY A 267 4.40 30.03 0.67
CA GLY A 267 4.18 28.99 1.69
C GLY A 267 5.23 27.87 1.61
N LYS A 268 6.03 27.76 2.66
CA LYS A 268 7.00 26.66 2.86
C LYS A 268 6.43 25.70 3.87
N ILE A 269 6.68 24.41 3.70
CA ILE A 269 6.58 23.44 4.79
C ILE A 269 7.92 23.41 5.54
N VAL A 270 7.85 23.36 6.87
CA VAL A 270 9.00 23.26 7.77
C VAL A 270 8.83 21.98 8.59
N ILE A 271 9.86 21.14 8.60
CA ILE A 271 9.92 19.91 9.39
C ILE A 271 11.15 19.97 10.28
N GLU A 272 10.95 19.71 11.56
CA GLU A 272 11.99 19.67 12.56
C GLU A 272 11.96 18.34 13.30
N TRP A 273 13.02 17.52 13.17
CA TRP A 273 13.11 16.25 13.88
C TRP A 273 13.52 16.48 15.34
N ASP A 274 12.93 15.70 16.24
CA ASP A 274 13.25 15.74 17.68
C ASP A 274 14.68 15.22 17.96
N GLU A 275 15.20 14.37 17.07
CA GLU A 275 16.52 13.76 17.14
C GLU A 275 17.31 13.97 15.84
N PRO A 276 18.66 13.96 15.87
CA PRO A 276 19.48 14.11 14.67
C PRO A 276 19.13 13.07 13.59
N ASN A 277 18.79 13.56 12.40
CA ASN A 277 18.49 12.71 11.25
C ASN A 277 19.71 12.60 10.30
N PRO A 278 20.29 11.40 10.08
CA PRO A 278 21.45 11.22 9.20
C PRO A 278 21.20 11.65 7.74
N ARG A 279 19.95 11.59 7.26
CA ARG A 279 19.56 12.05 5.92
C ARG A 279 19.53 13.58 5.83
N TRP A 280 19.28 14.24 6.96
CA TRP A 280 19.11 15.69 7.06
C TRP A 280 20.06 16.25 8.11
N PRO A 281 21.38 16.12 7.97
CA PRO A 281 22.31 16.58 9.01
C PRO A 281 22.13 18.08 9.26
N ALA A 282 22.40 18.50 10.50
CA ALA A 282 22.31 19.91 10.87
C ALA A 282 23.20 20.74 9.93
N MET A 283 22.69 21.86 9.42
CA MET A 283 23.46 22.68 8.49
C MET A 283 24.74 23.18 9.17
N PRO A 284 25.93 22.92 8.60
CA PRO A 284 27.16 23.47 9.14
C PRO A 284 27.14 25.00 9.04
N GLY A 285 27.29 25.70 10.16
CA GLY A 285 27.42 27.16 10.20
C GLY A 285 26.36 27.92 11.01
N ILE A 286 25.30 27.26 11.46
CA ILE A 286 24.34 27.84 12.44
C ILE A 286 24.79 27.43 13.84
N THR A 287 25.85 28.06 14.36
CA THR A 287 26.23 27.95 15.76
C THR A 287 25.45 28.99 16.55
N THR A 288 24.35 28.59 17.18
CA THR A 288 23.72 29.40 18.22
C THR A 288 24.65 29.46 19.45
N PRO A 289 24.80 30.61 20.13
CA PRO A 289 25.62 30.71 21.34
C PRO A 289 25.04 29.98 22.57
N SER A 290 23.91 29.30 22.43
CA SER A 290 23.22 28.56 23.48
C SER A 290 23.32 27.07 23.21
N VAL A 291 23.64 26.30 24.26
CA VAL A 291 24.08 24.89 24.35
C VAL A 291 23.04 23.84 23.87
N ILE A 292 22.20 24.15 22.89
CA ILE A 292 21.19 23.23 22.37
C ILE A 292 21.54 23.00 20.90
N ALA A 293 21.98 21.77 20.59
CA ALA A 293 22.22 21.33 19.22
C ALA A 293 20.99 21.69 18.37
N VAL A 294 21.21 22.46 17.31
CA VAL A 294 20.12 22.86 16.42
C VAL A 294 19.50 21.57 15.86
N PRO A 295 18.18 21.34 16.06
CA PRO A 295 17.53 20.16 15.53
C PRO A 295 17.68 20.16 14.01
N THR A 296 17.82 18.96 13.45
CA THR A 296 17.89 18.79 12.00
C THR A 296 16.60 19.33 11.39
N GLN A 297 16.70 20.32 10.51
CA GLN A 297 15.54 20.98 9.90
C GLN A 297 15.51 20.74 8.38
N PHE A 298 14.32 20.51 7.86
CA PHE A 298 14.02 20.43 6.44
C PHE A 298 13.01 21.52 6.07
N MET A 299 13.23 22.18 4.94
CA MET A 299 12.36 23.26 4.44
C MET A 299 12.26 23.21 2.91
N THR A 300 11.06 23.36 2.37
CA THR A 300 10.86 23.44 0.92
C THR A 300 9.62 24.27 0.57
N LYS A 301 9.71 24.99 -0.56
CA LYS A 301 8.58 25.68 -1.22
C LYS A 301 7.87 24.78 -2.23
N TYR A 302 8.56 23.73 -2.68
CA TYR A 302 8.08 22.81 -3.70
C TYR A 302 7.64 21.55 -2.99
N TYR A 303 6.38 21.53 -2.55
CA TYR A 303 5.78 20.35 -1.96
C TYR A 303 4.30 20.26 -2.30
N TYR A 304 3.78 19.04 -2.24
CA TYR A 304 2.35 18.75 -2.22
C TYR A 304 2.13 17.38 -1.60
N PHE A 305 0.93 17.14 -1.10
CA PHE A 305 0.52 15.80 -0.66
C PHE A 305 -0.17 15.10 -1.83
N ASP A 306 0.50 14.13 -2.47
CA ASP A 306 -0.09 13.35 -3.57
C ASP A 306 -1.26 12.49 -3.07
N ARG A 307 -1.22 12.13 -1.79
CA ARG A 307 -2.26 11.43 -1.04
C ARG A 307 -2.03 11.60 0.47
N PRO A 308 -3.03 11.29 1.31
CA PRO A 308 -2.86 11.39 2.76
C PRO A 308 -1.61 10.65 3.24
N GLY A 309 -0.79 11.35 4.00
CA GLY A 309 0.45 10.90 4.62
C GLY A 309 1.66 10.79 3.69
N LYS A 310 1.55 11.15 2.41
CA LYS A 310 2.68 11.14 1.47
C LYS A 310 2.97 12.56 1.01
N LEU A 311 4.10 13.10 1.46
CA LEU A 311 4.60 14.41 1.05
C LEU A 311 5.55 14.22 -0.13
N THR A 312 5.17 14.68 -1.31
CA THR A 312 6.08 14.79 -2.45
C THR A 312 6.72 16.18 -2.44
N TRP A 313 8.02 16.28 -2.68
CA TRP A 313 8.74 17.55 -2.65
C TRP A 313 9.93 17.63 -3.60
N GLY A 314 10.40 18.87 -3.80
CA GLY A 314 11.52 19.18 -4.70
C GLY A 314 11.13 19.10 -6.18
N HIS A 315 12.12 19.29 -7.05
CA HIS A 315 11.95 19.12 -8.50
C HIS A 315 12.10 17.66 -8.94
N ASP A 316 12.75 16.83 -8.12
CA ASP A 316 13.02 15.41 -8.41
C ASP A 316 11.94 14.45 -7.86
N HIS A 317 10.81 14.99 -7.40
CA HIS A 317 9.69 14.22 -6.83
C HIS A 317 10.10 13.27 -5.69
N GLU A 318 10.96 13.75 -4.79
CA GLU A 318 11.27 13.01 -3.57
C GLU A 318 10.02 12.85 -2.70
N VAL A 319 9.93 11.75 -1.95
CA VAL A 319 8.76 11.42 -1.14
C VAL A 319 9.17 11.19 0.32
N MET A 320 8.35 11.71 1.25
CA MET A 320 8.40 11.41 2.68
C MET A 320 7.06 10.84 3.15
N ASP A 321 7.11 9.92 4.12
CA ASP A 321 5.94 9.49 4.88
C ASP A 321 5.75 10.41 6.08
N ILE A 322 4.57 11.03 6.20
CA ILE A 322 4.23 11.91 7.32
C ILE A 322 2.92 11.49 7.98
N LEU A 323 3.00 11.15 9.27
CA LEU A 323 1.85 10.78 10.09
C LEU A 323 1.69 11.77 11.24
N GLU A 324 0.49 12.27 11.48
CA GLU A 324 0.17 13.14 12.61
C GLU A 324 -0.09 12.32 13.88
N PHE A 325 0.38 12.77 15.04
CA PHE A 325 -0.11 12.23 16.32
C PHE A 325 -1.52 12.74 16.61
N ILE A 326 -2.43 11.83 16.92
CA ILE A 326 -3.79 12.16 17.35
C ILE A 326 -3.75 12.42 18.86
N GLN A 327 -4.08 13.64 19.27
CA GLN A 327 -4.21 14.04 20.68
C GLN A 327 -5.54 13.61 21.28
#